data_AF-A0A3N2M4G0-F1
#
_entry.id   AF-A0A3N2M4G0-F1
#
_cell.length_a   1.000
_cell.length_b   1.000
_cell.length_c   1.000
_cell.angle_alpha   90.00
_cell.angle_beta   90.00
_cell.angle_gamma   90.00
#
_symmetry.space_group_name_H-M   'P 1'
#
loop_
_entity.id
_entity.type
_entity.pdbx_description
1 polymer ?
#
loop_
_entity_poly.entity_id
_entity_poly.type
_entity_poly.pdbx_seq_one_letter_code
_entity_poly.pdbx_strand_id
1 'polypeptide(L)'
;MKKLLLFLTSALMCLSYTGCKYDDSDLWDEVDNIKKRVEALELATTSLNNDISALRAIVNSVSSNITITSVNPVATGYEIKFSDGTTANITHGTDGADGVSCPLISVKADTDGNYYWTIDGEWLVVDGNRVRANGIDGTDGKDGEDGKDGADGADGVFTGVAPQVRINPDNNEWEISTDGGKTWNATGVSALGQAGDNIFKSVDTSNAGYVLFVLADGTEFKVAKFGAGDPLFSIEGIEGTQQLKYGTTMTYDVTSANVAQFSIQKPDGWKVSFDGSKLSVTAPVAENSYAERSGSISIIAVSAENKSIIVKFEVEAYLIRVLTFEDEDAKFDSYTLNYCSTTVTTWGDLIDSQQYGGPLLYGSGSGMNEPYKWYDKGNTELKHTMPASWGTYCYWGGGHAISNYYDTDLSNGDYMHQLSVYGTAGHNGSANCAVHYGYRDNSGYTDNAELCALEFGDGEERVIDHLWIMNTTYAVNCYIDGNSLTAQIGPDDWVKIVAIGYDKSGTKIGESEFYTCNGPDNIVTDWTKWDLSSLGKVAKVEFNILGSSDNGYGFSQPAYFAYDDVAVRL
;
A
#
# COMPACT_ATOMS: atom_id res chain seq x y z
N MET A 1 -67.82 -19.35 -66.98
CA MET A 1 -66.40 -19.71 -67.23
C MET A 1 -65.65 -19.50 -65.92
N LYS A 2 -65.23 -20.59 -65.27
CA LYS A 2 -63.81 -20.94 -65.03
C LYS A 2 -63.04 -19.94 -64.15
N LYS A 3 -62.77 -20.34 -62.88
CA LYS A 3 -61.49 -20.30 -62.11
C LYS A 3 -60.66 -18.98 -62.11
N LEU A 4 -60.01 -18.53 -61.03
CA LEU A 4 -59.86 -18.90 -59.60
C LEU A 4 -58.97 -17.79 -58.95
N LEU A 5 -58.91 -17.68 -57.61
CA LEU A 5 -58.30 -16.64 -56.74
C LEU A 5 -59.27 -15.47 -56.42
N LEU A 6 -60.25 -15.58 -55.53
CA LEU A 6 -60.43 -16.38 -54.29
C LEU A 6 -59.70 -15.80 -53.06
N PHE A 7 -60.51 -15.40 -52.05
CA PHE A 7 -60.18 -15.01 -50.68
C PHE A 7 -59.41 -13.69 -50.41
N LEU A 8 -60.07 -12.56 -50.70
CA LEU A 8 -60.15 -11.50 -49.69
C LEU A 8 -61.25 -11.85 -48.66
N THR A 9 -61.11 -11.34 -47.43
CA THR A 9 -62.16 -11.25 -46.38
C THR A 9 -62.76 -12.56 -45.82
N SER A 10 -61.95 -13.54 -45.42
CA SER A 10 -62.34 -14.54 -44.38
C SER A 10 -61.20 -15.46 -43.90
N ALA A 11 -60.18 -14.88 -43.23
CA ALA A 11 -59.15 -15.64 -42.51
C ALA A 11 -58.56 -14.85 -41.32
N LEU A 12 -59.38 -14.09 -40.60
CA LEU A 12 -58.99 -13.39 -39.36
C LEU A 12 -59.37 -14.24 -38.13
N MET A 13 -58.84 -15.45 -38.03
CA MET A 13 -58.88 -16.30 -36.83
C MET A 13 -57.89 -17.46 -36.96
N CYS A 14 -57.30 -17.87 -35.83
CA CYS A 14 -56.50 -19.09 -35.67
C CYS A 14 -55.14 -19.13 -36.39
N LEU A 15 -54.26 -18.17 -36.09
CA LEU A 15 -52.85 -18.47 -35.83
C LEU A 15 -52.53 -18.12 -34.37
N SER A 16 -52.95 -19.00 -33.47
CA SER A 16 -52.49 -19.02 -32.09
C SER A 16 -51.05 -19.53 -32.05
N TYR A 17 -50.09 -18.68 -32.45
CA TYR A 17 -48.75 -18.81 -31.90
C TYR A 17 -48.87 -18.47 -30.42
N THR A 18 -48.80 -19.52 -29.61
CA THR A 18 -48.62 -19.42 -28.16
C THR A 18 -47.27 -18.81 -27.91
N GLY A 19 -47.22 -17.47 -27.89
CA GLY A 19 -46.23 -16.77 -27.11
C GLY A 19 -46.50 -17.12 -25.66
N CYS A 20 -45.91 -18.22 -25.18
CA CYS A 20 -45.71 -18.43 -23.76
C CYS A 20 -44.96 -17.20 -23.30
N LYS A 21 -45.65 -16.33 -22.57
CA LYS A 21 -45.03 -15.20 -21.90
C LYS A 21 -44.02 -15.84 -20.96
N TYR A 22 -42.73 -15.69 -21.27
CA TYR A 22 -41.67 -16.18 -20.40
C TYR A 22 -41.81 -15.36 -19.12
N ASP A 23 -42.24 -16.04 -18.06
CA ASP A 23 -42.44 -15.47 -16.75
C ASP A 23 -41.22 -15.87 -15.93
N ASP A 24 -40.24 -14.98 -15.93
CA ASP A 24 -38.97 -15.10 -15.23
C ASP A 24 -39.01 -14.42 -13.85
N SER A 25 -40.20 -13.97 -13.40
CA SER A 25 -40.39 -13.34 -12.09
C SER A 25 -39.81 -14.19 -10.95
N ASP A 26 -40.05 -15.51 -10.96
CA ASP A 26 -39.50 -16.44 -9.97
C ASP A 26 -37.96 -16.49 -9.99
N LEU A 27 -37.33 -16.38 -11.18
CA LEU A 27 -35.87 -16.35 -11.32
C LEU A 27 -35.28 -15.02 -10.84
N TRP A 28 -35.95 -13.90 -11.13
CA TRP A 28 -35.54 -12.59 -10.64
C TRP A 28 -35.72 -12.47 -9.11
N ASP A 29 -36.78 -13.04 -8.54
CA ASP A 29 -36.99 -13.13 -7.09
C ASP A 29 -35.90 -13.98 -6.40
N GLU A 30 -35.48 -15.10 -7.01
CA GLU A 30 -34.32 -15.90 -6.54
C GLU A 30 -33.00 -15.12 -6.65
N VAL A 31 -32.75 -14.41 -7.75
CA VAL A 31 -31.55 -13.57 -7.94
C VAL A 31 -31.51 -12.42 -6.92
N ASP A 32 -32.63 -11.75 -6.67
CA ASP A 32 -32.76 -10.71 -5.66
C ASP A 32 -32.58 -11.25 -4.23
N ASN A 33 -33.03 -12.48 -3.96
CA ASN A 33 -32.79 -13.17 -2.70
C ASN A 33 -31.30 -13.48 -2.51
N ILE A 34 -30.65 -14.05 -3.54
CA ILE A 34 -29.21 -14.34 -3.54
C ILE A 34 -28.42 -13.05 -3.32
N LYS A 35 -28.74 -11.95 -4.02
CA LYS A 35 -28.08 -10.66 -3.86
C LYS A 35 -28.16 -10.15 -2.42
N LYS A 36 -29.36 -10.14 -1.82
CA LYS A 36 -29.56 -9.74 -0.40
C LYS A 36 -28.79 -10.63 0.57
N ARG A 37 -28.66 -11.92 0.27
CA ARG A 37 -27.86 -12.87 1.06
C ARG A 37 -26.36 -12.61 0.92
N VAL A 38 -25.86 -12.34 -0.29
CA VAL A 38 -24.44 -11.97 -0.51
C VAL A 38 -24.11 -10.69 0.24
N GLU A 39 -24.92 -9.64 0.08
CA GLU A 39 -24.76 -8.37 0.82
C GLU A 39 -24.75 -8.59 2.35
N ALA A 40 -25.63 -9.45 2.88
CA ALA A 40 -25.65 -9.78 4.31
C ALA A 40 -24.43 -10.59 4.78
N LEU A 41 -23.92 -11.52 3.95
CA LEU A 41 -22.75 -12.35 4.27
C LEU A 41 -21.43 -11.57 4.17
N GLU A 42 -21.32 -10.65 3.22
CA GLU A 42 -20.20 -9.69 3.12
C GLU A 42 -20.18 -8.79 4.36
N LEU A 43 -21.32 -8.19 4.73
CA LEU A 43 -21.45 -7.40 5.95
C LEU A 43 -21.11 -8.20 7.21
N ALA A 44 -21.59 -9.44 7.34
CA ALA A 44 -21.26 -10.31 8.48
C ALA A 44 -19.77 -10.62 8.55
N THR A 45 -19.13 -10.92 7.41
CA THR A 45 -17.68 -11.18 7.33
C THR A 45 -16.88 -9.93 7.72
N THR A 46 -17.28 -8.75 7.25
CA THR A 46 -16.65 -7.48 7.64
C THR A 46 -16.84 -7.18 9.14
N SER A 47 -18.06 -7.34 9.67
CA SER A 47 -18.36 -7.11 11.08
C SER A 47 -17.54 -8.03 11.99
N LEU A 48 -17.46 -9.31 11.66
CA LEU A 48 -16.76 -10.30 12.47
C LEU A 48 -15.24 -10.07 12.47
N ASN A 49 -14.63 -9.74 11.32
CA ASN A 49 -13.21 -9.38 11.27
C ASN A 49 -12.90 -8.07 12.03
N ASN A 50 -13.81 -7.09 12.01
CA ASN A 50 -13.69 -5.87 12.82
C ASN A 50 -13.76 -6.18 14.31
N ASP A 51 -14.72 -7.01 14.74
CA ASP A 51 -14.86 -7.45 16.13
C ASP A 51 -13.65 -8.26 16.62
N ILE A 52 -13.07 -9.15 15.81
CA ILE A 52 -11.83 -9.87 16.15
C ILE A 52 -10.68 -8.86 16.36
N SER A 53 -10.58 -7.86 15.48
CA SER A 53 -9.58 -6.80 15.58
C SER A 53 -9.76 -5.95 16.83
N ALA A 54 -11.01 -5.61 17.17
CA ALA A 54 -11.37 -4.90 18.40
C ALA A 54 -11.03 -5.73 19.65
N LEU A 55 -11.39 -7.03 19.68
CA LEU A 55 -11.07 -7.92 20.78
C LEU A 55 -9.56 -8.03 21.02
N ARG A 56 -8.76 -8.12 19.95
CA ARG A 56 -7.28 -8.08 20.04
C ARG A 56 -6.76 -6.79 20.66
N ALA A 57 -7.23 -5.63 20.19
CA ALA A 57 -6.83 -4.33 20.75
C ALA A 57 -7.18 -4.23 22.25
N ILE A 58 -8.38 -4.67 22.61
CA ILE A 58 -8.87 -4.71 23.99
C ILE A 58 -8.03 -5.66 24.86
N VAL A 59 -7.69 -6.86 24.38
CA VAL A 59 -6.84 -7.84 25.11
C VAL A 59 -5.40 -7.34 25.28
N ASN A 60 -4.84 -6.68 24.26
CA ASN A 60 -3.55 -6.00 24.39
C ASN A 60 -3.60 -4.90 25.46
N SER A 61 -4.70 -4.12 25.53
CA SER A 61 -4.83 -3.05 26.53
C SER A 61 -4.75 -3.59 27.97
N VAL A 62 -5.33 -4.76 28.24
CA VAL A 62 -5.24 -5.45 29.53
C VAL A 62 -3.81 -5.88 29.83
N SER A 63 -3.09 -6.41 28.83
CA SER A 63 -1.72 -6.91 29.00
C SER A 63 -0.70 -5.78 29.22
N SER A 64 -0.88 -4.63 28.56
CA SER A 64 0.06 -3.51 28.56
C SER A 64 -0.33 -2.36 29.50
N ASN A 65 -1.27 -2.57 30.44
CA ASN A 65 -1.80 -1.56 31.37
C ASN A 65 -2.35 -0.28 30.70
N ILE A 66 -2.88 -0.39 29.49
CA ILE A 66 -3.50 0.71 28.77
C ILE A 66 -4.95 0.87 29.26
N THR A 67 -5.38 2.11 29.49
CA THR A 67 -6.70 2.41 30.07
C THR A 67 -7.69 2.92 29.02
N ILE A 68 -8.99 2.73 29.25
CA ILE A 68 -10.05 3.28 28.40
C ILE A 68 -10.32 4.74 28.79
N THR A 69 -10.21 5.65 27.83
CA THR A 69 -10.45 7.09 27.98
C THR A 69 -11.90 7.47 27.69
N SER A 70 -12.54 6.83 26.72
CA SER A 70 -13.98 6.96 26.45
C SER A 70 -14.59 5.68 25.88
N VAL A 71 -15.86 5.45 26.19
CA VAL A 71 -16.72 4.49 25.48
C VAL A 71 -17.93 5.26 24.96
N ASN A 72 -17.99 5.44 23.64
CA ASN A 72 -19.02 6.22 22.97
C ASN A 72 -19.99 5.24 22.26
N PRO A 73 -21.27 5.18 22.67
CA PRO A 73 -22.28 4.43 21.92
C PRO A 73 -22.44 5.01 20.51
N VAL A 74 -22.39 4.15 19.49
CA VAL A 74 -22.64 4.48 18.09
C VAL A 74 -23.80 3.65 17.55
N ALA A 75 -24.33 3.99 16.37
CA ALA A 75 -25.55 3.38 15.82
C ALA A 75 -25.49 1.85 15.66
N THR A 76 -24.28 1.28 15.56
CA THR A 76 -24.01 -0.15 15.34
C THR A 76 -23.13 -0.77 16.42
N GLY A 77 -22.95 -0.12 17.58
CA GLY A 77 -22.06 -0.63 18.63
C GLY A 77 -21.40 0.41 19.52
N TYR A 78 -20.09 0.27 19.75
CA TYR A 78 -19.30 1.14 20.62
C TYR A 78 -17.96 1.51 19.98
N GLU A 79 -17.64 2.80 19.99
CA GLU A 79 -16.27 3.30 19.80
C GLU A 79 -15.59 3.36 21.17
N ILE A 80 -14.47 2.66 21.32
CA ILE A 80 -13.67 2.62 22.55
C ILE A 80 -12.34 3.29 22.26
N LYS A 81 -12.00 4.35 23.01
CA LYS A 81 -10.70 5.02 22.91
C LYS A 81 -9.82 4.63 24.10
N PHE A 82 -8.55 4.43 23.80
CA PHE A 82 -7.54 4.02 24.77
C PHE A 82 -6.58 5.18 25.11
N SER A 83 -5.80 5.02 26.18
CA SER A 83 -4.87 6.05 26.67
C SER A 83 -3.59 6.17 25.86
N ASP A 84 -3.30 5.21 24.99
CA ASP A 84 -2.23 5.27 23.99
C ASP A 84 -2.65 6.00 22.69
N GLY A 85 -3.94 6.38 22.58
CA GLY A 85 -4.53 7.01 21.40
C GLY A 85 -5.16 6.04 20.41
N THR A 86 -5.00 4.72 20.60
CA THR A 86 -5.67 3.72 19.75
C THR A 86 -7.18 3.72 19.98
N THR A 87 -7.92 3.21 18.99
CA THR A 87 -9.38 3.09 19.03
C THR A 87 -9.81 1.70 18.59
N ALA A 88 -10.74 1.08 19.31
CA ALA A 88 -11.41 -0.16 18.91
C ALA A 88 -12.89 0.12 18.65
N ASN A 89 -13.39 -0.35 17.50
CA ASN A 89 -14.80 -0.27 17.15
C ASN A 89 -15.42 -1.66 17.35
N ILE A 90 -16.24 -1.83 18.39
CA ILE A 90 -17.05 -3.03 18.58
C ILE A 90 -18.35 -2.85 17.82
N THR A 91 -18.75 -3.87 17.07
CA THR A 91 -20.13 -3.98 16.57
C THR A 91 -21.01 -4.64 17.62
N HIS A 92 -22.13 -3.99 17.96
CA HIS A 92 -23.23 -4.64 18.66
C HIS A 92 -24.35 -4.86 17.65
N GLY A 93 -24.73 -6.11 17.48
CA GLY A 93 -25.94 -6.46 16.73
C GLY A 93 -27.15 -5.85 17.44
N THR A 94 -27.93 -5.07 16.70
CA THR A 94 -29.30 -4.73 17.10
C THR A 94 -30.06 -5.99 17.50
N ASP A 95 -30.91 -5.93 18.51
CA ASP A 95 -31.86 -7.01 18.84
C ASP A 95 -32.73 -7.34 17.62
N GLY A 96 -32.27 -8.31 16.83
CA GLY A 96 -32.86 -8.74 15.59
C GLY A 96 -33.26 -10.19 15.70
N ALA A 97 -34.56 -10.46 15.51
CA ALA A 97 -34.97 -11.80 15.18
C ALA A 97 -34.29 -12.22 13.86
N ASP A 98 -33.68 -13.40 13.85
CA ASP A 98 -33.27 -14.19 12.67
C ASP A 98 -32.19 -13.56 11.71
N GLY A 99 -30.90 -13.83 11.95
CA GLY A 99 -29.70 -13.39 11.17
C GLY A 99 -28.95 -14.51 10.38
N VAL A 100 -27.68 -14.83 10.70
CA VAL A 100 -26.85 -15.99 10.18
C VAL A 100 -25.96 -16.65 11.29
N SER A 101 -25.61 -17.95 11.24
CA SER A 101 -24.69 -18.65 12.19
C SER A 101 -23.20 -18.45 11.86
N CYS A 102 -22.35 -18.14 12.85
CA CYS A 102 -20.90 -17.93 12.70
C CYS A 102 -20.07 -18.84 13.65
N PRO A 103 -18.76 -19.04 13.39
CA PRO A 103 -17.86 -19.68 14.35
C PRO A 103 -17.72 -18.82 15.61
N LEU A 104 -17.71 -19.45 16.79
CA LEU A 104 -17.59 -18.75 18.07
C LEU A 104 -16.13 -18.43 18.35
N ILE A 105 -15.66 -17.28 17.82
CA ILE A 105 -14.31 -16.76 18.08
C ILE A 105 -14.27 -16.05 19.43
N SER A 106 -13.31 -16.41 20.27
CA SER A 106 -13.12 -15.84 21.60
C SER A 106 -11.62 -15.85 21.97
N VAL A 107 -11.32 -15.42 23.20
CA VAL A 107 -9.99 -15.47 23.81
C VAL A 107 -10.07 -16.09 25.20
N LYS A 108 -9.01 -16.78 25.60
CA LYS A 108 -8.94 -17.42 26.92
C LYS A 108 -7.54 -17.27 27.49
N ALA A 109 -7.47 -16.89 28.76
CA ALA A 109 -6.21 -16.82 29.50
C ALA A 109 -5.69 -18.22 29.81
N ASP A 110 -4.37 -18.43 29.72
CA ASP A 110 -3.70 -19.63 30.19
C ASP A 110 -2.86 -19.38 31.46
N THR A 111 -2.33 -20.45 32.04
CA THR A 111 -1.51 -20.46 33.26
C THR A 111 -0.19 -19.70 33.16
N ASP A 112 0.22 -19.29 31.96
CA ASP A 112 1.40 -18.45 31.69
C ASP A 112 1.11 -16.94 31.77
N GLY A 113 -0.16 -16.54 31.99
CA GLY A 113 -0.59 -15.15 32.03
C GLY A 113 -0.89 -14.53 30.65
N ASN A 114 -0.74 -15.29 29.56
CA ASN A 114 -1.07 -14.85 28.21
C ASN A 114 -2.51 -15.21 27.82
N TYR A 115 -3.02 -14.52 26.81
CA TYR A 115 -4.31 -14.80 26.19
C TYR A 115 -4.09 -15.50 24.86
N TYR A 116 -4.89 -16.53 24.58
CA TYR A 116 -4.83 -17.28 23.33
C TYR A 116 -6.21 -17.30 22.67
N TRP A 117 -6.23 -17.32 21.35
CA TRP A 117 -7.46 -17.42 20.56
C TRP A 117 -8.13 -18.77 20.76
N THR A 118 -9.45 -18.76 20.76
CA THR A 118 -10.29 -19.95 20.77
C THR A 118 -11.32 -19.90 19.65
N ILE A 119 -11.68 -21.08 19.14
CA ILE A 119 -12.80 -21.32 18.23
C ILE A 119 -13.70 -22.38 18.86
N ASP A 120 -15.00 -22.08 18.98
CA ASP A 120 -16.00 -22.92 19.63
C ASP A 120 -15.60 -23.38 21.05
N GLY A 121 -14.87 -22.52 21.77
CA GLY A 121 -14.37 -22.74 23.13
C GLY A 121 -13.06 -23.55 23.24
N GLU A 122 -12.60 -24.15 22.15
CA GLU A 122 -11.34 -24.89 22.07
C GLU A 122 -10.19 -24.01 21.60
N TRP A 123 -8.96 -24.36 21.98
CA TRP A 123 -7.77 -23.58 21.62
C TRP A 123 -7.51 -23.59 20.11
N LEU A 124 -7.31 -22.42 19.50
CA LEU A 124 -6.81 -22.33 18.14
C LEU A 124 -5.34 -22.73 18.11
N VAL A 125 -5.01 -23.80 17.37
CA VAL A 125 -3.67 -24.40 17.33
C VAL A 125 -3.16 -24.48 15.89
N VAL A 126 -1.93 -23.99 15.68
CA VAL A 126 -1.21 -24.00 14.40
C VAL A 126 0.17 -24.63 14.64
N ASP A 127 0.55 -25.62 13.83
CA ASP A 127 1.80 -26.37 13.96
C ASP A 127 2.09 -26.91 15.38
N GLY A 128 1.03 -27.27 16.11
CA GLY A 128 1.09 -27.76 17.50
C GLY A 128 1.20 -26.67 18.58
N ASN A 129 1.28 -25.40 18.20
CA ASN A 129 1.37 -24.25 19.10
C ASN A 129 0.03 -23.50 19.16
N ARG A 130 -0.35 -22.97 20.33
CA ARG A 130 -1.56 -22.14 20.47
C ARG A 130 -1.33 -20.75 19.89
N VAL A 131 -2.31 -20.22 19.15
CA VAL A 131 -2.23 -18.87 18.56
C VAL A 131 -2.48 -17.82 19.64
N ARG A 132 -1.51 -16.94 19.88
CA ARG A 132 -1.55 -15.93 20.94
C ARG A 132 -2.35 -14.69 20.51
N ALA A 133 -3.10 -14.11 21.44
CA ALA A 133 -3.93 -12.92 21.25
C ALA A 133 -3.31 -11.63 21.80
N ASN A 134 -2.38 -11.73 22.76
CA ASN A 134 -1.63 -10.59 23.32
C ASN A 134 -0.17 -10.52 22.83
N GLY A 135 0.44 -9.33 22.91
CA GLY A 135 1.87 -9.11 22.68
C GLY A 135 2.79 -9.77 23.72
N ILE A 136 4.09 -9.77 23.45
CA ILE A 136 5.15 -10.19 24.37
C ILE A 136 6.02 -8.97 24.68
N ASP A 137 6.29 -8.71 25.95
CA ASP A 137 7.28 -7.71 26.35
C ASP A 137 8.68 -8.09 25.84
N GLY A 138 9.50 -7.09 25.54
CA GLY A 138 10.91 -7.30 25.22
C GLY A 138 11.70 -7.82 26.42
N THR A 139 12.88 -8.37 26.17
CA THR A 139 13.84 -8.61 27.25
C THR A 139 14.57 -7.32 27.56
N ASP A 140 14.70 -6.92 28.82
CA ASP A 140 15.55 -5.77 29.19
C ASP A 140 16.98 -5.94 28.65
N GLY A 141 17.55 -4.84 28.15
CA GLY A 141 18.97 -4.76 27.80
C GLY A 141 19.88 -4.88 29.03
N LYS A 142 21.18 -5.01 28.81
CA LYS A 142 22.17 -4.95 29.89
C LYS A 142 22.80 -3.58 29.95
N ASP A 143 22.74 -2.95 31.12
CA ASP A 143 23.46 -1.71 31.44
C ASP A 143 24.93 -1.77 30.98
N GLY A 144 25.38 -0.68 30.35
CA GLY A 144 26.77 -0.49 29.94
C GLY A 144 27.70 -0.15 31.11
N GLU A 145 29.01 -0.25 30.86
CA GLU A 145 30.04 0.33 31.74
C GLU A 145 30.25 1.82 31.40
N ASP A 146 30.69 2.63 32.37
CA ASP A 146 30.95 4.07 32.19
C ASP A 146 31.65 4.40 30.85
N GLY A 147 30.94 5.09 29.96
CA GLY A 147 31.46 5.53 28.65
C GLY A 147 31.34 4.52 27.50
N LYS A 148 30.53 3.46 27.65
CA LYS A 148 30.08 2.58 26.56
C LYS A 148 28.62 2.22 26.74
N ASP A 149 27.90 2.15 25.63
CA ASP A 149 26.50 1.75 25.65
C ASP A 149 26.34 0.27 26.04
N GLY A 150 25.16 -0.03 26.58
CA GLY A 150 24.74 -1.38 26.92
C GLY A 150 24.56 -2.25 25.67
N ALA A 151 24.33 -3.54 25.90
CA ALA A 151 23.76 -4.38 24.85
C ALA A 151 22.24 -4.23 24.90
N ASP A 152 21.64 -3.75 23.80
CA ASP A 152 20.19 -3.60 23.69
C ASP A 152 19.47 -4.92 23.98
N GLY A 153 18.29 -4.77 24.56
CA GLY A 153 17.34 -5.87 24.73
C GLY A 153 16.80 -6.33 23.37
N ALA A 154 16.35 -7.59 23.29
CA ALA A 154 15.50 -7.97 22.17
C ALA A 154 14.14 -7.28 22.32
N ASP A 155 13.70 -6.55 21.29
CA ASP A 155 12.39 -5.93 21.23
C ASP A 155 11.26 -6.95 21.47
N GLY A 156 10.15 -6.46 22.05
CA GLY A 156 8.95 -7.27 22.27
C GLY A 156 8.37 -7.76 20.94
N VAL A 157 8.42 -9.06 20.69
CA VAL A 157 8.02 -9.61 19.39
C VAL A 157 6.51 -9.75 19.30
N PHE A 158 5.88 -8.89 18.51
CA PHE A 158 4.44 -8.88 18.26
C PHE A 158 4.05 -9.95 17.21
N THR A 159 4.16 -11.23 17.56
CA THR A 159 3.93 -12.38 16.65
C THR A 159 2.47 -12.77 16.45
N GLY A 160 1.55 -12.33 17.33
CA GLY A 160 0.15 -12.72 17.29
C GLY A 160 -0.62 -11.97 16.19
N VAL A 161 -0.66 -12.53 14.97
CA VAL A 161 -1.59 -12.10 13.92
C VAL A 161 -3.02 -12.40 14.39
N ALA A 162 -3.93 -11.42 14.24
CA ALA A 162 -5.35 -11.66 14.51
C ALA A 162 -5.87 -12.72 13.53
N PRO A 163 -6.65 -13.73 13.96
CA PRO A 163 -7.27 -14.61 13.01
C PRO A 163 -8.22 -13.81 12.12
N GLN A 164 -8.29 -14.17 10.84
CA GLN A 164 -9.26 -13.61 9.91
C GLN A 164 -10.25 -14.69 9.52
N VAL A 165 -11.50 -14.31 9.27
CA VAL A 165 -12.54 -15.23 8.81
C VAL A 165 -13.08 -14.81 7.45
N ARG A 166 -13.47 -15.78 6.64
CA ARG A 166 -14.19 -15.58 5.38
C ARG A 166 -15.18 -16.72 5.16
N ILE A 167 -16.01 -16.60 4.13
CA ILE A 167 -16.84 -17.70 3.63
C ILE A 167 -16.19 -18.24 2.36
N ASN A 168 -16.01 -19.56 2.31
CA ASN A 168 -15.53 -20.24 1.12
C ASN A 168 -16.63 -20.21 0.03
N PRO A 169 -16.33 -19.70 -1.19
CA PRO A 169 -17.34 -19.50 -2.23
C PRO A 169 -17.83 -20.81 -2.87
N ASP A 170 -17.07 -21.90 -2.78
CA ASP A 170 -17.38 -23.18 -3.42
C ASP A 170 -18.31 -24.05 -2.57
N ASN A 171 -18.17 -24.02 -1.24
CA ASN A 171 -18.94 -24.87 -0.31
C ASN A 171 -19.79 -24.11 0.72
N ASN A 172 -19.71 -22.78 0.79
CA ASN A 172 -20.42 -21.92 1.76
C ASN A 172 -20.10 -22.28 3.23
N GLU A 173 -18.86 -22.67 3.51
CA GLU A 173 -18.34 -22.91 4.86
C GLU A 173 -17.49 -21.74 5.33
N TRP A 174 -17.53 -21.43 6.62
CA TRP A 174 -16.62 -20.46 7.22
C TRP A 174 -15.20 -21.04 7.24
N GLU A 175 -14.23 -20.24 6.79
CA GLU A 175 -12.80 -20.54 6.89
C GLU A 175 -12.11 -19.53 7.80
N ILE A 176 -11.07 -19.99 8.49
CA ILE A 176 -10.20 -19.19 9.35
C ILE A 176 -8.77 -19.16 8.80
N SER A 177 -8.17 -17.98 8.78
CA SER A 177 -6.75 -17.75 8.53
C SER A 177 -6.07 -17.31 9.82
N THR A 178 -4.82 -17.73 10.01
CA THR A 178 -3.98 -17.37 11.17
C THR A 178 -2.65 -16.72 10.76
N ASP A 179 -2.46 -16.47 9.46
CA ASP A 179 -1.19 -16.02 8.85
C ASP A 179 -1.36 -14.72 8.01
N GLY A 180 -2.45 -14.00 8.25
CA GLY A 180 -2.77 -12.74 7.56
C GLY A 180 -3.43 -12.96 6.19
N GLY A 181 -4.26 -13.99 6.07
CA GLY A 181 -5.05 -14.28 4.88
C GLY A 181 -4.33 -15.09 3.81
N LYS A 182 -3.15 -15.65 4.11
CA LYS A 182 -2.33 -16.40 3.13
C LYS A 182 -2.82 -17.85 3.00
N THR A 183 -3.14 -18.49 4.11
CA THR A 183 -3.78 -19.81 4.16
C THR A 183 -5.10 -19.75 4.92
N TRP A 184 -6.02 -20.63 4.53
CA TRP A 184 -7.39 -20.67 5.01
C TRP A 184 -7.78 -22.11 5.32
N ASN A 185 -8.36 -22.35 6.50
CA ASN A 185 -8.74 -23.66 6.98
C ASN A 185 -10.23 -23.67 7.31
N ALA A 186 -10.95 -24.71 6.88
CA ALA A 186 -12.37 -24.89 7.16
C ALA A 186 -12.62 -24.99 8.68
N THR A 187 -13.66 -24.30 9.16
CA THR A 187 -14.05 -24.28 10.58
C THR A 187 -15.02 -25.38 10.98
N GLY A 188 -15.67 -26.05 10.02
CA GLY A 188 -16.82 -26.94 10.27
C GLY A 188 -18.17 -26.21 10.30
N VAL A 189 -18.21 -24.88 10.26
CA VAL A 189 -19.43 -24.07 10.40
C VAL A 189 -19.94 -23.65 9.02
N SER A 190 -21.17 -24.05 8.67
CA SER A 190 -21.79 -23.63 7.41
C SER A 190 -22.43 -22.23 7.51
N ALA A 191 -22.17 -21.39 6.52
CA ALA A 191 -22.77 -20.05 6.37
C ALA A 191 -24.19 -20.08 5.76
N LEU A 192 -24.82 -21.25 5.61
CA LEU A 192 -26.15 -21.43 4.99
C LEU A 192 -27.33 -21.35 5.99
N GLY A 193 -27.12 -20.84 7.20
CA GLY A 193 -28.13 -20.79 8.28
C GLY A 193 -28.71 -19.39 8.58
N GLN A 194 -29.61 -19.32 9.57
CA GLN A 194 -30.04 -18.08 10.25
C GLN A 194 -29.37 -17.95 11.65
N ALA A 195 -29.63 -16.88 12.44
CA ALA A 195 -28.68 -16.28 13.45
C ALA A 195 -27.99 -17.14 14.52
N GLY A 196 -26.73 -16.74 14.78
CA GLY A 196 -26.16 -16.53 16.13
C GLY A 196 -25.12 -15.38 16.15
N ASP A 197 -25.28 -14.47 17.11
CA ASP A 197 -24.33 -13.62 17.88
C ASP A 197 -23.05 -12.99 17.29
N ASN A 198 -22.79 -11.72 17.69
CA ASN A 198 -21.48 -11.05 17.59
C ASN A 198 -20.51 -11.59 18.65
N ILE A 199 -19.21 -11.33 18.51
CA ILE A 199 -18.19 -11.74 19.50
C ILE A 199 -18.49 -11.17 20.89
N PHE A 200 -19.02 -9.95 20.94
CA PHE A 200 -19.37 -9.25 22.18
C PHE A 200 -20.86 -9.43 22.52
N LYS A 201 -21.11 -9.98 23.71
CA LYS A 201 -22.44 -10.12 24.32
C LYS A 201 -22.88 -8.85 25.03
N SER A 202 -21.95 -8.16 25.72
CA SER A 202 -22.23 -6.85 26.32
C SER A 202 -20.97 -6.06 26.66
N VAL A 203 -21.14 -4.73 26.76
CA VAL A 203 -20.16 -3.76 27.23
C VAL A 203 -20.78 -2.97 28.37
N ASP A 204 -20.44 -3.31 29.61
CA ASP A 204 -20.96 -2.64 30.82
C ASP A 204 -20.02 -1.52 31.27
N THR A 205 -20.50 -0.29 31.16
CA THR A 205 -19.81 0.95 31.53
C THR A 205 -20.28 1.52 32.87
N SER A 206 -21.10 0.80 33.65
CA SER A 206 -21.67 1.29 34.92
C SER A 206 -20.64 1.50 36.03
N ASN A 207 -19.51 0.78 36.01
CA ASN A 207 -18.45 0.95 36.98
C ASN A 207 -17.59 2.20 36.67
N ALA A 208 -17.20 2.95 37.70
CA ALA A 208 -16.39 4.16 37.53
C ALA A 208 -14.91 3.89 37.21
N GLY A 209 -14.36 2.74 37.63
CA GLY A 209 -12.95 2.39 37.49
C GLY A 209 -12.62 1.37 36.40
N TYR A 210 -13.62 0.74 35.77
CA TYR A 210 -13.40 -0.19 34.66
C TYR A 210 -14.61 -0.26 33.71
N VAL A 211 -14.37 -0.78 32.50
CA VAL A 211 -15.40 -1.33 31.61
C VAL A 211 -15.35 -2.86 31.74
N LEU A 212 -16.51 -3.50 31.88
CA LEU A 212 -16.64 -4.95 31.85
C LEU A 212 -17.10 -5.36 30.45
N PHE A 213 -16.31 -6.21 29.81
CA PHE A 213 -16.67 -6.84 28.54
C PHE A 213 -17.10 -8.28 28.81
N VAL A 214 -18.19 -8.70 28.16
CA VAL A 214 -18.67 -10.08 28.18
C VAL A 214 -18.72 -10.56 26.74
N LEU A 215 -18.05 -11.66 26.45
CA LEU A 215 -18.06 -12.30 25.13
C LEU A 215 -19.26 -13.25 24.98
N ALA A 216 -19.55 -13.68 23.75
CA ALA A 216 -20.66 -14.59 23.44
C ALA A 216 -20.54 -15.95 24.17
N ASP A 217 -19.33 -16.46 24.36
CA ASP A 217 -19.03 -17.68 25.13
C ASP A 217 -19.22 -17.51 26.66
N GLY A 218 -19.48 -16.28 27.14
CA GLY A 218 -19.59 -15.93 28.54
C GLY A 218 -18.27 -15.59 29.22
N THR A 219 -17.16 -15.50 28.49
CA THR A 219 -15.87 -15.02 29.01
C THR A 219 -16.00 -13.55 29.41
N GLU A 220 -15.60 -13.24 30.64
CA GLU A 220 -15.59 -11.89 31.20
C GLU A 220 -14.16 -11.37 31.36
N PHE A 221 -13.91 -10.12 30.98
CA PHE A 221 -12.68 -9.43 31.35
C PHE A 221 -12.93 -7.92 31.56
N LYS A 222 -12.01 -7.27 32.27
CA LYS A 222 -12.14 -5.87 32.69
C LYS A 222 -10.97 -5.07 32.17
N VAL A 223 -11.25 -3.93 31.56
CA VAL A 223 -10.24 -2.93 31.22
C VAL A 223 -10.42 -1.73 32.14
N ALA A 224 -9.34 -1.27 32.76
CA ALA A 224 -9.37 -0.10 33.62
C ALA A 224 -9.83 1.14 32.85
N LYS A 225 -10.69 1.95 33.46
CA LYS A 225 -11.06 3.27 32.94
C LYS A 225 -10.09 4.31 33.44
N PHE A 226 -9.89 5.33 32.63
CA PHE A 226 -9.34 6.61 33.06
C PHE A 226 -10.17 7.19 34.21
N GLY A 227 -9.60 7.19 35.41
CA GLY A 227 -10.15 7.88 36.58
C GLY A 227 -9.84 9.37 36.56
N ALA A 228 -10.70 10.19 37.17
CA ALA A 228 -10.51 11.64 37.24
C ALA A 228 -9.28 12.12 38.02
N GLY A 229 -8.51 11.21 38.64
CA GLY A 229 -7.21 11.48 39.29
C GLY A 229 -6.01 10.88 38.55
N ASP A 230 -6.24 10.15 37.46
CA ASP A 230 -5.18 9.54 36.64
C ASP A 230 -4.73 10.56 35.57
N PRO A 231 -3.47 10.56 35.11
CA PRO A 231 -3.02 11.41 34.03
C PRO A 231 -3.37 10.81 32.66
N LEU A 232 -3.87 11.64 31.74
CA LEU A 232 -4.05 11.30 30.33
C LEU A 232 -3.02 12.06 29.50
N PHE A 233 -2.33 11.34 28.64
CA PHE A 233 -1.49 11.89 27.58
C PHE A 233 -1.63 10.95 26.39
N SER A 234 -2.24 11.40 25.30
CA SER A 234 -2.53 10.62 24.09
C SER A 234 -2.15 11.46 22.89
N ILE A 235 -1.41 10.88 21.94
CA ILE A 235 -0.87 11.60 20.78
C ILE A 235 -1.54 11.04 19.51
N GLU A 236 -2.12 11.92 18.70
CA GLU A 236 -2.85 11.51 17.49
C GLU A 236 -1.92 11.39 16.28
N GLY A 237 -2.16 10.39 15.42
CA GLY A 237 -1.45 10.23 14.15
C GLY A 237 -0.04 9.62 14.22
N ILE A 238 0.31 8.94 15.32
CA ILE A 238 1.56 8.16 15.41
C ILE A 238 1.32 6.72 14.96
N GLU A 239 1.92 6.35 13.83
CA GLU A 239 1.93 4.99 13.28
C GLU A 239 3.36 4.53 13.00
N GLY A 240 3.84 3.49 13.70
CA GLY A 240 5.20 2.98 13.54
C GLY A 240 6.31 4.01 13.80
N THR A 241 7.47 3.82 13.18
CA THR A 241 8.61 4.75 13.29
C THR A 241 8.35 6.02 12.49
N GLN A 242 8.37 7.16 13.18
CA GLN A 242 8.11 8.48 12.60
C GLN A 242 9.34 8.97 11.82
N GLN A 243 9.26 8.95 10.49
CA GLN A 243 10.34 9.41 9.61
C GLN A 243 10.28 10.92 9.36
N LEU A 244 11.33 11.65 9.74
CA LEU A 244 11.46 13.09 9.51
C LEU A 244 12.70 13.40 8.65
N LYS A 245 12.59 14.33 7.70
CA LYS A 245 13.77 14.84 6.99
C LYS A 245 14.64 15.63 7.97
N TYR A 246 15.97 15.48 7.94
CA TYR A 246 16.89 16.25 8.78
C TYR A 246 16.55 17.76 8.78
N GLY A 247 16.54 18.38 9.96
CA GLY A 247 16.23 19.79 10.20
C GLY A 247 14.75 20.16 10.15
N THR A 248 13.83 19.23 9.88
CA THR A 248 12.38 19.50 9.83
C THR A 248 11.66 19.19 11.15
N THR A 249 10.51 19.82 11.35
CA THR A 249 9.62 19.63 12.49
C THR A 249 8.31 18.99 12.05
N MET A 250 7.90 17.92 12.72
CA MET A 250 6.55 17.36 12.65
C MET A 250 5.77 17.74 13.92
N THR A 251 4.47 17.96 13.80
CA THR A 251 3.61 18.35 14.93
C THR A 251 2.42 17.41 15.04
N TYR A 252 2.18 16.88 16.22
CA TYR A 252 1.05 16.00 16.54
C TYR A 252 0.09 16.73 17.47
N ASP A 253 -1.21 16.52 17.27
CA ASP A 253 -2.22 16.93 18.24
C ASP A 253 -2.24 15.95 19.43
N VAL A 254 -2.45 16.51 20.63
CA VAL A 254 -2.32 15.78 21.90
C VAL A 254 -3.55 16.01 22.75
N THR A 255 -4.28 14.93 23.05
CA THR A 255 -5.30 14.93 24.09
C THR A 255 -4.61 14.68 25.44
N SER A 256 -4.62 15.68 26.32
CA SER A 256 -4.09 15.56 27.69
C SER A 256 -5.09 16.02 28.75
N ALA A 257 -5.07 15.36 29.92
CA ALA A 257 -5.88 15.73 31.08
C ALA A 257 -5.18 15.33 32.38
N ASN A 258 -5.44 16.06 33.48
CA ASN A 258 -4.92 15.78 34.82
C ASN A 258 -3.38 15.67 34.95
N VAL A 259 -2.61 16.14 33.97
CA VAL A 259 -1.14 16.16 34.01
C VAL A 259 -0.69 17.35 34.86
N ALA A 260 -0.11 17.07 36.03
CA ALA A 260 0.48 18.07 36.92
C ALA A 260 1.97 18.30 36.64
N GLN A 261 2.67 17.26 36.19
CA GLN A 261 4.06 17.30 35.76
C GLN A 261 4.25 16.35 34.58
N PHE A 262 5.18 16.66 33.68
CA PHE A 262 5.66 15.71 32.69
C PHE A 262 7.18 15.80 32.53
N SER A 263 7.79 14.77 31.96
CA SER A 263 9.15 14.78 31.43
C SER A 263 9.19 14.13 30.06
N ILE A 264 10.14 14.54 29.22
CA ILE A 264 10.33 13.99 27.88
C ILE A 264 11.78 13.49 27.77
N GLN A 265 11.91 12.20 27.49
CA GLN A 265 13.15 11.57 27.02
C GLN A 265 13.06 11.46 25.49
N LYS A 266 14.21 11.56 24.83
CA LYS A 266 14.35 11.65 23.37
C LYS A 266 15.81 11.43 22.97
N PRO A 267 16.11 10.98 21.74
CA PRO A 267 17.48 10.76 21.31
C PRO A 267 18.29 12.06 21.25
N ASP A 268 19.61 11.95 21.27
CA ASP A 268 20.53 13.08 21.26
C ASP A 268 20.46 13.88 19.94
N GLY A 269 20.60 15.20 20.06
CA GLY A 269 20.41 16.15 18.95
C GLY A 269 18.95 16.43 18.54
N TRP A 270 18.01 15.52 18.79
CA TRP A 270 16.57 15.78 18.57
C TRP A 270 16.04 16.87 19.50
N LYS A 271 14.96 17.55 19.10
CA LYS A 271 14.23 18.48 19.97
C LYS A 271 12.77 18.08 20.04
N VAL A 272 12.22 18.03 21.25
CA VAL A 272 10.82 17.71 21.49
C VAL A 272 10.26 18.72 22.48
N SER A 273 9.09 19.29 22.19
CA SER A 273 8.40 20.23 23.06
C SER A 273 6.90 20.01 23.04
N PHE A 274 6.26 20.15 24.21
CA PHE A 274 4.82 20.04 24.38
C PHE A 274 4.28 21.36 24.97
N ASP A 275 3.22 21.92 24.38
CA ASP A 275 2.64 23.21 24.78
C ASP A 275 1.33 23.11 25.58
N GLY A 276 0.81 21.90 25.78
CA GLY A 276 -0.49 21.63 26.41
C GLY A 276 -1.51 20.98 25.46
N SER A 277 -1.38 21.18 24.14
CA SER A 277 -2.25 20.59 23.12
C SER A 277 -1.52 20.04 21.90
N LYS A 278 -0.25 20.39 21.67
CA LYS A 278 0.56 19.90 20.56
C LYS A 278 1.94 19.43 20.99
N LEU A 279 2.38 18.30 20.47
CA LEU A 279 3.74 17.80 20.56
C LEU A 279 4.48 18.17 19.27
N SER A 280 5.55 18.96 19.38
CA SER A 280 6.44 19.27 18.25
C SER A 280 7.71 18.44 18.36
N VAL A 281 8.00 17.64 17.34
CA VAL A 281 9.19 16.80 17.21
C VAL A 281 10.04 17.33 16.07
N THR A 282 11.29 17.68 16.35
CA THR A 282 12.23 18.22 15.35
C THR A 282 13.43 17.31 15.21
N ALA A 283 13.66 16.84 13.99
CA ALA A 283 14.85 16.07 13.64
C ALA A 283 16.12 16.92 13.83
N PRO A 284 17.27 16.29 14.17
CA PRO A 284 18.56 16.97 14.14
C PRO A 284 18.85 17.54 12.74
N VAL A 285 19.81 18.46 12.64
CA VAL A 285 20.37 18.88 11.34
C VAL A 285 21.43 17.87 10.88
N ALA A 286 21.57 17.66 9.58
CA ALA A 286 22.43 16.60 9.03
C ALA A 286 23.93 16.79 9.34
N GLU A 287 24.34 18.03 9.62
CA GLU A 287 25.72 18.40 9.98
C GLU A 287 26.06 18.06 11.45
N ASN A 288 25.08 17.70 12.28
CA ASN A 288 25.32 17.39 13.69
C ASN A 288 25.79 15.94 13.86
N SER A 289 27.12 15.73 13.78
CA SER A 289 27.76 14.42 13.96
C SER A 289 27.62 13.78 15.35
N TYR A 290 27.01 14.47 16.32
CA TYR A 290 26.71 13.96 17.66
C TYR A 290 25.23 13.63 17.86
N ALA A 291 24.37 13.83 16.85
CA ALA A 291 22.97 13.46 16.94
C ALA A 291 22.76 11.98 16.65
N GLU A 292 21.84 11.37 17.38
CA GLU A 292 21.35 10.04 17.05
C GLU A 292 20.42 10.13 15.82
N ARG A 293 20.65 9.26 14.84
CA ARG A 293 19.81 9.18 13.64
C ARG A 293 18.38 8.76 13.98
N SER A 294 18.21 7.87 14.93
CA SER A 294 16.93 7.26 15.29
C SER A 294 16.91 6.90 16.78
N GLY A 295 15.73 6.63 17.30
CA GLY A 295 15.54 6.12 18.65
C GLY A 295 14.21 6.56 19.24
N SER A 296 14.05 6.38 20.54
CA SER A 296 12.75 6.51 21.17
C SER A 296 12.50 7.86 21.83
N ILE A 297 11.29 8.39 21.62
CA ILE A 297 10.74 9.49 22.40
C ILE A 297 9.79 8.90 23.44
N SER A 298 10.04 9.19 24.71
CA SER A 298 9.19 8.75 25.83
C SER A 298 8.71 9.96 26.65
N ILE A 299 7.39 10.12 26.76
CA ILE A 299 6.75 11.13 27.60
C ILE A 299 6.24 10.45 28.85
N ILE A 300 6.75 10.86 30.01
CA ILE A 300 6.25 10.42 31.31
C ILE A 300 5.37 11.54 31.85
N ALA A 301 4.05 11.32 31.95
CA ALA A 301 3.09 12.28 32.47
C ALA A 301 2.57 11.83 33.85
N VAL A 302 2.53 12.75 34.82
CA VAL A 302 2.25 12.47 36.23
C VAL A 302 1.13 13.38 36.73
N SER A 303 0.14 12.83 37.43
CA SER A 303 -0.97 13.58 38.01
C SER A 303 -0.66 14.13 39.40
N ALA A 304 -1.51 15.04 39.89
CA ALA A 304 -1.40 15.59 41.24
C ALA A 304 -1.55 14.53 42.36
N GLU A 305 -2.07 13.34 42.03
CA GLU A 305 -2.17 12.18 42.93
C GLU A 305 -0.91 11.29 42.91
N ASN A 306 0.14 11.67 42.16
CA ASN A 306 1.36 10.91 41.91
C ASN A 306 1.14 9.58 41.13
N LYS A 307 0.08 9.52 40.34
CA LYS A 307 -0.10 8.44 39.34
C LYS A 307 0.59 8.85 38.04
N SER A 308 1.07 7.88 37.25
CA SER A 308 1.86 8.15 36.04
C SER A 308 1.42 7.30 34.85
N ILE A 309 1.53 7.88 33.66
CA ILE A 309 1.47 7.18 32.36
C ILE A 309 2.78 7.43 31.59
N ILE A 310 3.20 6.46 30.79
CA ILE A 310 4.32 6.60 29.85
C ILE A 310 3.77 6.39 28.44
N VAL A 311 4.06 7.33 27.54
CA VAL A 311 3.77 7.24 26.10
C VAL A 311 5.10 7.16 25.37
N LYS A 312 5.29 6.14 24.54
CA LYS A 312 6.57 5.85 23.85
C LYS A 312 6.32 5.68 22.36
N PHE A 313 7.18 6.27 21.52
CA PHE A 313 7.18 6.06 20.07
C PHE A 313 8.57 6.27 19.48
N GLU A 314 8.82 5.68 18.31
CA GLU A 314 10.13 5.71 17.65
C GLU A 314 10.21 6.78 16.57
N VAL A 315 11.39 7.38 16.40
CA VAL A 315 11.69 8.35 15.35
C VAL A 315 12.92 7.95 14.53
N GLU A 316 12.96 8.33 13.25
CA GLU A 316 14.13 8.21 12.37
C GLU A 316 14.31 9.49 11.54
N ALA A 317 15.53 10.03 11.52
CA ALA A 317 15.93 11.13 10.65
C ALA A 317 16.51 10.58 9.34
N TYR A 318 16.03 11.08 8.21
CA TYR A 318 16.53 10.72 6.87
C TYR A 318 16.99 11.96 6.10
N LEU A 319 17.94 11.75 5.19
CA LEU A 319 18.27 12.75 4.16
C LEU A 319 17.66 12.34 2.83
N ILE A 320 17.45 13.30 1.92
CA ILE A 320 17.05 13.01 0.54
C ILE A 320 18.26 13.28 -0.35
N ARG A 321 18.60 12.31 -1.21
CA ARG A 321 19.39 12.56 -2.42
C ARG A 321 18.49 12.42 -3.64
N VAL A 322 18.87 13.11 -4.71
CA VAL A 322 18.11 13.15 -5.96
C VAL A 322 19.04 12.70 -7.08
N LEU A 323 18.52 11.88 -7.99
CA LEU A 323 19.11 11.55 -9.27
C LEU A 323 18.53 12.51 -10.31
N THR A 324 19.38 13.44 -10.76
CA THR A 324 19.08 14.58 -11.65
C THR A 324 19.47 14.33 -13.10
N PHE A 325 20.24 13.28 -13.38
CA PHE A 325 20.86 12.99 -14.69
C PHE A 325 21.76 14.10 -15.26
N GLU A 326 22.16 15.10 -14.46
CA GLU A 326 23.00 16.21 -14.91
C GLU A 326 24.50 15.89 -14.85
N ASP A 327 25.26 16.26 -15.88
CA ASP A 327 26.69 15.95 -16.00
C ASP A 327 27.54 16.47 -14.83
N GLU A 328 27.14 17.59 -14.22
CA GLU A 328 27.80 18.18 -13.05
C GLU A 328 27.59 17.35 -11.76
N ASP A 329 26.52 16.54 -11.71
CA ASP A 329 26.16 15.67 -10.59
C ASP A 329 26.71 14.23 -10.71
N ALA A 330 27.33 13.88 -11.84
CA ALA A 330 27.88 12.54 -12.09
C ALA A 330 29.00 12.19 -11.07
N LYS A 331 28.70 11.25 -10.16
CA LYS A 331 29.61 10.79 -9.08
C LYS A 331 30.14 9.37 -9.26
N PHE A 332 29.70 8.65 -10.29
CA PHE A 332 30.09 7.27 -10.55
C PHE A 332 31.48 7.15 -11.21
N ASP A 333 32.13 6.00 -11.03
CA ASP A 333 33.39 5.69 -11.69
C ASP A 333 33.18 5.52 -13.21
N SER A 334 34.14 5.97 -14.02
CA SER A 334 34.07 5.78 -15.48
C SER A 334 34.11 4.30 -15.88
N TYR A 335 33.29 3.94 -16.88
CA TYR A 335 33.20 2.59 -17.44
C TYR A 335 33.05 2.64 -18.97
N THR A 336 33.06 1.47 -19.62
CA THR A 336 32.92 1.36 -21.08
C THR A 336 31.82 0.38 -21.42
N LEU A 337 30.99 0.76 -22.40
CA LEU A 337 30.02 -0.09 -23.08
C LEU A 337 30.73 -0.68 -24.31
N ASN A 338 31.11 -1.95 -24.24
CA ASN A 338 32.02 -2.60 -25.20
C ASN A 338 31.39 -2.76 -26.58
N TYR A 339 30.06 -2.98 -26.64
CA TYR A 339 29.33 -3.20 -27.89
C TYR A 339 29.35 -1.99 -28.83
N CYS A 340 29.43 -0.78 -28.30
CA CYS A 340 29.52 0.48 -29.05
C CYS A 340 30.87 1.20 -28.89
N SER A 341 31.74 0.72 -27.99
CA SER A 341 33.02 1.35 -27.60
C SER A 341 32.88 2.74 -26.96
N THR A 342 31.70 3.09 -26.43
CA THR A 342 31.48 4.33 -25.69
C THR A 342 32.06 4.22 -24.29
N THR A 343 32.94 5.16 -23.92
CA THR A 343 33.40 5.34 -22.54
C THR A 343 32.49 6.36 -21.87
N VAL A 344 31.85 5.95 -20.79
CA VAL A 344 30.94 6.77 -19.99
C VAL A 344 31.73 7.45 -18.88
N THR A 345 31.62 8.77 -18.80
CA THR A 345 32.21 9.64 -17.77
C THR A 345 31.18 10.60 -17.18
N THR A 346 30.18 10.97 -17.96
CA THR A 346 29.04 11.81 -17.56
C THR A 346 27.71 11.14 -17.96
N TRP A 347 26.57 11.79 -17.69
CA TRP A 347 25.26 11.29 -18.13
C TRP A 347 25.01 11.56 -19.62
N GLY A 348 25.57 12.64 -20.17
CA GLY A 348 25.55 12.96 -21.59
C GLY A 348 26.22 11.89 -22.47
N ASP A 349 27.23 11.19 -21.96
CA ASP A 349 27.86 10.05 -22.65
C ASP A 349 26.92 8.84 -22.84
N LEU A 350 25.79 8.80 -22.13
CA LEU A 350 24.75 7.75 -22.23
C LEU A 350 23.60 8.13 -23.17
N ILE A 351 23.64 9.32 -23.78
CA ILE A 351 22.62 9.80 -24.71
C ILE A 351 22.97 9.34 -26.12
N ASP A 352 22.03 8.67 -26.78
CA ASP A 352 22.25 8.20 -28.14
C ASP A 352 22.22 9.36 -29.15
N SER A 353 23.09 9.27 -30.16
CA SER A 353 23.18 10.21 -31.29
C SER A 353 21.96 10.22 -32.21
N GLN A 354 21.11 9.19 -32.10
CA GLN A 354 19.86 9.02 -32.84
C GLN A 354 18.82 8.44 -31.90
N GLN A 355 17.62 9.05 -31.87
CA GLN A 355 16.54 8.59 -31.00
C GLN A 355 16.13 7.14 -31.26
N TYR A 356 16.04 6.75 -32.54
CA TYR A 356 15.76 5.39 -32.98
C TYR A 356 16.94 4.82 -33.78
N GLY A 357 17.32 3.56 -33.51
CA GLY A 357 18.34 2.83 -34.25
C GLY A 357 19.80 3.18 -33.90
N GLY A 358 20.01 4.08 -32.94
CA GLY A 358 21.34 4.52 -32.52
C GLY A 358 22.17 3.44 -31.80
N PRO A 359 23.51 3.57 -31.80
CA PRO A 359 24.42 2.52 -31.34
C PRO A 359 24.42 2.25 -29.83
N LEU A 360 24.00 3.18 -28.97
CA LEU A 360 23.92 2.98 -27.52
C LEU A 360 22.70 2.12 -27.14
N LEU A 361 21.59 2.26 -27.87
CA LEU A 361 20.31 1.61 -27.57
C LEU A 361 19.99 0.40 -28.48
N TYR A 362 20.63 0.31 -29.66
CA TYR A 362 20.38 -0.72 -30.68
C TYR A 362 21.64 -1.48 -31.14
N GLY A 363 22.83 -1.10 -30.67
CA GLY A 363 24.10 -1.68 -31.10
C GLY A 363 24.33 -1.51 -32.61
N SER A 364 24.50 -2.61 -33.34
CA SER A 364 24.58 -2.58 -34.81
C SER A 364 23.22 -2.65 -35.51
N GLY A 365 22.13 -2.29 -34.82
CA GLY A 365 20.76 -2.31 -35.36
C GLY A 365 20.06 -3.68 -35.31
N SER A 366 20.57 -4.63 -34.54
CA SER A 366 19.97 -5.97 -34.38
C SER A 366 20.05 -6.48 -32.94
N GLY A 367 20.10 -5.56 -31.98
CA GLY A 367 20.33 -5.83 -30.58
C GLY A 367 21.81 -5.93 -30.21
N MET A 368 22.05 -6.11 -28.92
CA MET A 368 23.34 -6.00 -28.24
C MET A 368 23.60 -7.28 -27.44
N ASN A 369 24.88 -7.59 -27.24
CA ASN A 369 25.35 -8.78 -26.52
C ASN A 369 25.59 -8.53 -25.01
N GLU A 370 25.52 -7.29 -24.58
CA GLU A 370 25.50 -6.85 -23.18
C GLU A 370 24.52 -5.66 -23.07
N PRO A 371 23.94 -5.39 -21.89
CA PRO A 371 22.88 -4.39 -21.74
C PRO A 371 23.42 -2.96 -21.71
N TYR A 372 22.65 -2.02 -22.27
CA TYR A 372 22.69 -0.62 -21.86
C TYR A 372 22.34 -0.53 -20.37
N LYS A 373 23.08 0.28 -19.63
CA LYS A 373 22.98 0.36 -18.17
C LYS A 373 23.61 1.64 -17.65
N TRP A 374 23.18 2.05 -16.46
CA TRP A 374 23.77 3.14 -15.69
C TRP A 374 23.58 2.88 -14.19
N TYR A 375 24.37 3.55 -13.35
CA TYR A 375 24.37 3.37 -11.91
C TYR A 375 24.83 4.65 -11.22
N ASP A 376 23.93 5.30 -10.48
CA ASP A 376 24.14 6.52 -9.69
C ASP A 376 24.88 6.24 -8.36
N LYS A 377 26.01 5.53 -8.49
CA LYS A 377 26.83 5.04 -7.40
C LYS A 377 27.40 6.20 -6.57
N GLY A 378 27.31 6.11 -5.25
CA GLY A 378 27.77 7.14 -4.32
C GLY A 378 26.77 8.30 -4.13
N ASN A 379 25.69 8.34 -4.89
CA ASN A 379 24.61 9.32 -4.77
C ASN A 379 23.31 8.65 -4.32
N THR A 380 22.35 8.36 -5.20
CA THR A 380 21.11 7.64 -4.82
C THR A 380 21.28 6.12 -4.70
N GLU A 381 22.37 5.58 -5.24
CA GLU A 381 22.60 4.14 -5.45
C GLU A 381 21.61 3.47 -6.43
N LEU A 382 20.75 4.22 -7.11
CA LEU A 382 19.87 3.69 -8.15
C LEU A 382 20.66 3.27 -9.38
N LYS A 383 20.36 2.09 -9.91
CA LYS A 383 20.84 1.61 -11.21
C LYS A 383 19.69 1.19 -12.11
N HIS A 384 19.97 1.22 -13.41
CA HIS A 384 19.21 0.54 -14.43
C HIS A 384 20.09 -0.47 -15.15
N THR A 385 19.52 -1.62 -15.52
CA THR A 385 20.05 -2.52 -16.52
C THR A 385 18.93 -2.84 -17.50
N MET A 386 19.18 -2.67 -18.80
CA MET A 386 18.22 -2.98 -19.85
C MET A 386 17.78 -4.45 -19.76
N PRO A 387 16.46 -4.74 -19.75
CA PRO A 387 15.96 -6.11 -19.71
C PRO A 387 16.35 -6.90 -20.97
N ALA A 388 16.42 -8.22 -20.85
CA ALA A 388 16.65 -9.08 -22.01
C ALA A 388 15.32 -9.35 -22.73
N SER A 389 15.33 -9.29 -24.06
CA SER A 389 14.15 -9.63 -24.86
C SER A 389 14.54 -10.41 -26.13
N TRP A 390 13.82 -11.50 -26.39
CA TRP A 390 14.13 -12.53 -27.40
C TRP A 390 15.60 -12.97 -27.47
N GLY A 391 16.30 -12.97 -26.33
CA GLY A 391 17.70 -13.41 -26.21
C GLY A 391 18.76 -12.36 -26.56
N THR A 392 18.39 -11.08 -26.63
CA THR A 392 19.31 -9.96 -26.85
C THR A 392 18.90 -8.75 -25.99
N TYR A 393 19.73 -7.71 -25.94
CA TYR A 393 19.39 -6.42 -25.33
C TYR A 393 19.14 -5.40 -26.43
N CYS A 394 18.00 -4.71 -26.40
CA CYS A 394 17.68 -3.66 -27.35
C CYS A 394 16.54 -2.82 -26.80
N TYR A 395 16.54 -1.50 -27.06
CA TYR A 395 15.54 -0.61 -26.48
C TYR A 395 14.10 -0.91 -26.93
N TRP A 396 13.89 -1.54 -28.10
CA TRP A 396 12.56 -2.06 -28.50
C TRP A 396 12.02 -3.17 -27.59
N GLY A 397 12.82 -3.69 -26.66
CA GLY A 397 12.44 -4.72 -25.68
C GLY A 397 12.31 -4.19 -24.25
N GLY A 398 12.63 -2.92 -24.02
CA GLY A 398 12.59 -2.27 -22.71
C GLY A 398 13.82 -1.38 -22.47
N GLY A 399 13.69 -0.34 -21.65
CA GLY A 399 14.83 0.33 -21.01
C GLY A 399 14.48 1.65 -20.33
N HIS A 400 15.40 2.17 -19.53
CA HIS A 400 15.43 3.56 -19.06
C HIS A 400 16.60 4.29 -19.73
N ALA A 401 16.37 4.87 -20.91
CA ALA A 401 17.39 5.54 -21.71
C ALA A 401 17.56 7.00 -21.27
N ILE A 402 18.81 7.48 -21.13
CA ILE A 402 19.07 8.91 -20.88
C ILE A 402 18.86 9.68 -22.19
N SER A 403 18.19 10.83 -22.11
CA SER A 403 17.78 11.66 -23.24
C SER A 403 17.92 13.15 -22.92
N ASN A 404 18.28 13.94 -23.94
CA ASN A 404 18.15 15.40 -23.98
C ASN A 404 17.32 15.85 -25.19
N TYR A 405 16.49 14.95 -25.72
CA TYR A 405 15.59 15.25 -26.82
C TYR A 405 14.30 15.88 -26.27
N TYR A 406 14.03 17.10 -26.74
CA TYR A 406 12.85 17.88 -26.38
C TYR A 406 12.15 18.33 -27.65
N ASP A 407 10.82 18.24 -27.69
CA ASP A 407 10.04 18.67 -28.83
C ASP A 407 8.77 19.42 -28.42
N THR A 408 8.49 20.50 -29.14
CA THR A 408 7.28 21.32 -28.99
C THR A 408 6.33 21.20 -30.19
N ASP A 409 6.75 20.53 -31.27
CA ASP A 409 5.91 20.23 -32.43
C ASP A 409 5.36 18.81 -32.29
N LEU A 410 4.08 18.72 -31.92
CA LEU A 410 3.40 17.44 -31.72
C LEU A 410 3.40 16.55 -32.97
N SER A 411 3.52 17.14 -34.17
CA SER A 411 3.52 16.39 -35.43
C SER A 411 4.78 15.51 -35.64
N ASN A 412 5.83 15.73 -34.85
CA ASN A 412 6.99 14.84 -34.78
C ASN A 412 6.76 13.61 -33.87
N GLY A 413 5.62 13.50 -33.19
CA GLY A 413 5.32 12.43 -32.25
C GLY A 413 5.14 11.05 -32.91
N ASP A 414 6.24 10.39 -33.24
CA ASP A 414 6.28 9.03 -33.78
C ASP A 414 7.41 8.19 -33.13
N TYR A 415 7.54 6.94 -33.56
CA TYR A 415 8.58 6.03 -33.04
C TYR A 415 10.01 6.43 -33.44
N MET A 416 10.19 7.30 -34.45
CA MET A 416 11.52 7.84 -34.81
C MET A 416 11.96 8.93 -33.82
N HIS A 417 11.02 9.51 -33.07
CA HIS A 417 11.25 10.51 -32.02
C HIS A 417 10.88 9.98 -30.61
N GLN A 418 11.07 8.68 -30.40
CA GLN A 418 10.69 7.95 -29.18
C GLN A 418 11.37 8.42 -27.87
N LEU A 419 12.45 9.19 -27.94
CA LEU A 419 13.17 9.74 -26.77
C LEU A 419 12.80 11.20 -26.47
N SER A 420 11.93 11.82 -27.29
CA SER A 420 11.52 13.22 -27.13
C SER A 420 10.51 13.40 -26.00
N VAL A 421 10.81 14.29 -25.06
CA VAL A 421 9.83 14.82 -24.10
C VAL A 421 9.03 15.94 -24.76
N TYR A 422 7.71 16.00 -24.52
CA TYR A 422 6.83 17.02 -25.07
C TYR A 422 6.97 18.36 -24.33
N GLY A 423 8.08 19.06 -24.55
CA GLY A 423 8.47 20.24 -23.79
C GLY A 423 9.74 20.90 -24.31
N THR A 424 10.47 21.58 -23.43
CA THR A 424 11.69 22.33 -23.79
C THR A 424 12.92 22.00 -22.94
N ALA A 425 12.75 21.24 -21.85
CA ALA A 425 13.80 20.81 -20.93
C ALA A 425 13.28 19.67 -20.02
N GLY A 426 14.18 19.06 -19.23
CA GLY A 426 13.82 18.20 -18.11
C GLY A 426 13.11 18.98 -16.98
N HIS A 427 12.83 18.30 -15.88
CA HIS A 427 12.16 18.92 -14.74
C HIS A 427 13.05 20.03 -14.15
N ASN A 428 12.46 21.13 -13.65
CA ASN A 428 13.19 22.33 -13.21
C ASN A 428 14.19 22.95 -14.22
N GLY A 429 14.22 22.50 -15.48
CA GLY A 429 15.20 22.92 -16.48
C GLY A 429 16.45 22.05 -16.59
N SER A 430 16.45 20.82 -16.07
CA SER A 430 17.51 19.81 -16.32
C SER A 430 17.81 19.70 -17.81
N ALA A 431 19.09 19.55 -18.16
CA ALA A 431 19.55 19.36 -19.53
C ALA A 431 19.27 17.94 -20.05
N ASN A 432 19.17 16.97 -19.14
CA ASN A 432 18.88 15.57 -19.42
C ASN A 432 17.65 15.09 -18.63
N CYS A 433 17.10 13.95 -19.02
CA CYS A 433 16.12 13.17 -18.26
C CYS A 433 16.19 11.69 -18.69
N ALA A 434 15.41 10.80 -18.06
CA ALA A 434 15.31 9.41 -18.48
C ALA A 434 13.98 9.13 -19.20
N VAL A 435 14.01 8.37 -20.30
CA VAL A 435 12.84 7.88 -21.02
C VAL A 435 12.70 6.38 -20.81
N HIS A 436 11.62 5.99 -20.14
CA HIS A 436 11.21 4.61 -20.01
C HIS A 436 10.51 4.13 -21.28
N TYR A 437 10.84 2.91 -21.70
CA TYR A 437 10.00 2.09 -22.56
C TYR A 437 9.84 0.70 -21.95
N GLY A 438 8.65 0.12 -22.09
CA GLY A 438 8.38 -1.28 -21.74
C GLY A 438 6.98 -1.48 -21.18
N TYR A 439 6.38 -2.64 -21.44
CA TYR A 439 5.12 -3.05 -20.83
C TYR A 439 4.94 -4.57 -20.88
N ARG A 440 4.00 -5.05 -20.06
CA ARG A 440 3.46 -6.41 -20.07
C ARG A 440 1.94 -6.32 -19.99
N ASP A 441 1.28 -6.87 -20.99
CA ASP A 441 -0.15 -7.16 -21.05
C ASP A 441 -0.42 -8.68 -21.08
N ASN A 442 -1.66 -9.07 -21.38
CA ASN A 442 -2.11 -10.46 -21.47
C ASN A 442 -2.47 -10.84 -22.93
N SER A 443 -1.78 -10.26 -23.91
CA SER A 443 -2.08 -10.42 -25.34
C SER A 443 -1.57 -11.73 -25.95
N GLY A 444 -0.68 -12.45 -25.24
CA GLY A 444 0.15 -13.52 -25.75
C GLY A 444 1.50 -13.04 -26.32
N TYR A 445 1.69 -11.73 -26.55
CA TYR A 445 2.90 -11.17 -27.15
C TYR A 445 3.90 -10.62 -26.12
N THR A 446 3.42 -9.97 -25.05
CA THR A 446 4.28 -9.35 -24.02
C THR A 446 4.19 -10.01 -22.64
N ASP A 447 3.38 -11.06 -22.49
CA ASP A 447 3.11 -11.80 -21.24
C ASP A 447 4.38 -12.26 -20.48
N ASN A 448 5.46 -12.50 -21.22
CA ASN A 448 6.76 -12.95 -20.69
C ASN A 448 7.85 -11.87 -20.78
N ALA A 449 7.50 -10.60 -21.03
CA ALA A 449 8.44 -9.49 -21.02
C ALA A 449 8.97 -9.24 -19.60
N GLU A 450 10.29 -9.09 -19.49
CA GLU A 450 10.95 -8.57 -18.30
C GLU A 450 10.65 -7.06 -18.21
N LEU A 451 10.02 -6.63 -17.11
CA LEU A 451 9.71 -5.22 -16.90
C LEU A 451 10.98 -4.44 -16.55
N CYS A 452 11.03 -3.18 -16.99
CA CYS A 452 12.15 -2.31 -16.66
C CYS A 452 12.09 -1.91 -15.19
N ALA A 453 13.27 -1.85 -14.58
CA ALA A 453 13.39 -1.56 -13.15
C ALA A 453 14.43 -0.49 -12.84
N LEU A 454 14.15 0.19 -11.73
CA LEU A 454 15.13 0.84 -10.87
C LEU A 454 15.46 -0.10 -9.72
N GLU A 455 16.75 -0.34 -9.46
CA GLU A 455 17.23 -1.22 -8.39
C GLU A 455 18.33 -0.51 -7.60
N PHE A 456 18.47 -0.79 -6.30
CA PHE A 456 19.60 -0.28 -5.52
C PHE A 456 20.86 -1.14 -5.76
N GLY A 457 21.86 -0.55 -6.40
CA GLY A 457 23.06 -1.23 -6.88
C GLY A 457 24.02 -1.73 -5.80
N ASP A 458 23.87 -1.24 -4.57
CA ASP A 458 24.63 -1.67 -3.39
C ASP A 458 23.93 -2.79 -2.59
N GLY A 459 22.70 -3.15 -2.96
CA GLY A 459 21.91 -4.20 -2.31
C GLY A 459 21.20 -3.77 -1.03
N GLU A 460 21.08 -2.47 -0.75
CA GLU A 460 20.33 -1.94 0.40
C GLU A 460 18.93 -1.45 0.04
N GLU A 461 17.96 -1.74 0.91
CA GLU A 461 16.56 -1.33 0.71
C GLU A 461 16.33 0.10 1.19
N ARG A 462 15.72 0.91 0.33
CA ARG A 462 15.45 2.32 0.61
C ARG A 462 14.07 2.72 0.12
N VAL A 463 13.59 3.86 0.63
CA VAL A 463 12.36 4.47 0.13
C VAL A 463 12.71 5.34 -1.07
N ILE A 464 12.18 5.03 -2.25
CA ILE A 464 12.07 6.01 -3.32
C ILE A 464 10.93 6.95 -2.90
N ASP A 465 11.27 8.19 -2.57
CA ASP A 465 10.32 9.17 -2.03
C ASP A 465 9.36 9.63 -3.13
N HIS A 466 9.91 10.02 -4.28
CA HIS A 466 9.17 10.43 -5.46
C HIS A 466 10.05 10.45 -6.70
N LEU A 467 9.42 10.67 -7.84
CA LEU A 467 10.03 11.16 -9.07
C LEU A 467 9.06 12.14 -9.76
N TRP A 468 9.51 12.77 -10.83
CA TRP A 468 8.66 13.58 -11.70
C TRP A 468 8.43 12.84 -13.00
N ILE A 469 7.19 12.85 -13.49
CA ILE A 469 6.72 12.14 -14.69
C ILE A 469 6.23 13.14 -15.74
N MET A 470 6.48 12.84 -17.01
CA MET A 470 5.89 13.53 -18.15
C MET A 470 5.66 12.54 -19.32
N ASN A 471 4.65 12.78 -20.16
CA ASN A 471 4.49 12.00 -21.39
C ASN A 471 5.55 12.37 -22.44
N THR A 472 5.96 11.41 -23.26
CA THR A 472 6.78 11.68 -24.45
C THR A 472 5.94 12.32 -25.56
N THR A 473 6.58 13.02 -26.51
CA THR A 473 5.88 13.61 -27.67
C THR A 473 5.12 12.55 -28.48
N TYR A 474 5.67 11.34 -28.57
CA TYR A 474 4.99 10.22 -29.23
C TYR A 474 3.71 9.80 -28.48
N ALA A 475 3.75 9.67 -27.15
CA ALA A 475 2.59 9.35 -26.34
C ALA A 475 1.50 10.44 -26.47
N VAL A 476 1.85 11.72 -26.29
CA VAL A 476 0.88 12.84 -26.39
C VAL A 476 0.25 12.91 -27.79
N ASN A 477 1.02 12.69 -28.86
CA ASN A 477 0.49 12.72 -30.23
C ASN A 477 -0.52 11.58 -30.47
N CYS A 478 -0.20 10.36 -30.03
CA CYS A 478 -1.13 9.24 -30.12
C CYS A 478 -2.37 9.41 -29.24
N TYR A 479 -2.26 10.09 -28.11
CA TYR A 479 -3.43 10.38 -27.26
C TYR A 479 -4.38 11.39 -27.91
N ILE A 480 -3.85 12.43 -28.55
CA ILE A 480 -4.64 13.52 -29.13
C ILE A 480 -5.19 13.16 -30.52
N ASP A 481 -4.33 12.72 -31.44
CA ASP A 481 -4.68 12.52 -32.86
C ASP A 481 -4.80 11.04 -33.28
N GLY A 482 -4.25 10.12 -32.48
CA GLY A 482 -4.15 8.70 -32.84
C GLY A 482 -3.23 8.44 -34.05
N ASN A 483 -3.19 7.19 -34.53
CA ASN A 483 -2.49 6.83 -35.77
C ASN A 483 -3.06 5.54 -36.39
N SER A 484 -2.32 4.87 -37.28
CA SER A 484 -2.76 3.62 -37.91
C SER A 484 -2.67 2.37 -37.02
N LEU A 485 -2.13 2.50 -35.80
CA LEU A 485 -1.92 1.41 -34.84
C LEU A 485 -2.77 1.58 -33.57
N THR A 486 -3.15 2.81 -33.21
CA THR A 486 -4.00 3.13 -32.05
C THR A 486 -4.97 4.26 -32.36
N ALA A 487 -6.14 4.24 -31.71
CA ALA A 487 -7.09 5.34 -31.76
C ALA A 487 -6.64 6.52 -30.87
N GLN A 488 -7.16 7.72 -31.14
CA GLN A 488 -7.14 8.83 -30.18
C GLN A 488 -7.88 8.43 -28.88
N ILE A 489 -7.52 9.05 -27.76
CA ILE A 489 -8.13 8.80 -26.45
C ILE A 489 -9.59 9.29 -26.44
N GLY A 490 -10.52 8.40 -26.09
CA GLY A 490 -11.92 8.71 -25.80
C GLY A 490 -12.16 9.15 -24.35
N PRO A 491 -13.38 9.60 -24.00
CA PRO A 491 -13.71 10.07 -22.65
C PRO A 491 -13.51 9.04 -21.53
N ASP A 492 -13.67 7.75 -21.84
CA ASP A 492 -13.54 6.63 -20.91
C ASP A 492 -12.15 5.94 -20.99
N ASP A 493 -11.24 6.44 -21.85
CA ASP A 493 -9.94 5.84 -22.08
C ASP A 493 -8.87 6.35 -21.11
N TRP A 494 -7.97 5.47 -20.70
CA TRP A 494 -6.91 5.78 -19.75
C TRP A 494 -5.60 5.07 -20.09
N VAL A 495 -4.49 5.68 -19.66
CA VAL A 495 -3.17 5.07 -19.61
C VAL A 495 -2.55 5.41 -18.25
N LYS A 496 -1.96 4.40 -17.59
CA LYS A 496 -1.31 4.56 -16.29
C LYS A 496 -0.02 3.75 -16.21
N ILE A 497 0.90 4.26 -15.40
CA ILE A 497 2.10 3.56 -14.98
C ILE A 497 1.78 2.88 -13.65
N VAL A 498 2.21 1.64 -13.49
CA VAL A 498 2.18 0.90 -12.22
C VAL A 498 3.62 0.65 -11.79
N ALA A 499 4.01 1.24 -10.65
CA ALA A 499 5.28 1.00 -9.99
C ALA A 499 5.11 -0.15 -8.99
N ILE A 500 5.84 -1.24 -9.18
CA ILE A 500 5.72 -2.49 -8.42
C ILE A 500 6.96 -2.65 -7.53
N GLY A 501 6.79 -2.53 -6.21
CA GLY A 501 7.88 -2.60 -5.24
C GLY A 501 8.22 -4.03 -4.83
N TYR A 502 9.52 -4.34 -4.74
CA TYR A 502 10.06 -5.64 -4.33
C TYR A 502 11.11 -5.51 -3.22
N ASP A 503 11.13 -6.47 -2.30
CA ASP A 503 12.15 -6.62 -1.25
C ASP A 503 13.42 -7.36 -1.75
N LYS A 504 14.44 -7.50 -0.90
CA LYS A 504 15.69 -8.23 -1.20
C LYS A 504 15.48 -9.73 -1.52
N SER A 505 14.35 -10.32 -1.14
CA SER A 505 14.01 -11.71 -1.48
C SER A 505 13.39 -11.86 -2.88
N GLY A 506 13.04 -10.75 -3.52
CA GLY A 506 12.27 -10.73 -4.77
C GLY A 506 10.76 -10.88 -4.55
N THR A 507 10.27 -10.70 -3.31
CA THR A 507 8.84 -10.71 -3.00
C THR A 507 8.25 -9.34 -3.30
N LYS A 508 7.12 -9.30 -4.01
CA LYS A 508 6.34 -8.07 -4.24
C LYS A 508 5.74 -7.61 -2.90
N ILE A 509 6.01 -6.36 -2.51
CA ILE A 509 5.55 -5.79 -1.23
C ILE A 509 4.47 -4.70 -1.39
N GLY A 510 4.33 -4.11 -2.58
CA GLY A 510 3.32 -3.07 -2.83
C GLY A 510 3.28 -2.60 -4.28
N GLU A 511 2.29 -1.77 -4.59
CA GLU A 511 2.12 -1.07 -5.86
C GLU A 511 1.73 0.38 -5.63
N SER A 512 2.18 1.27 -6.51
CA SER A 512 1.69 2.64 -6.68
C SER A 512 1.27 2.83 -8.13
N GLU A 513 0.27 3.67 -8.39
CA GLU A 513 -0.26 3.93 -9.73
C GLU A 513 -0.23 5.42 -10.07
N PHE A 514 0.05 5.75 -11.33
CA PHE A 514 0.02 7.12 -11.84
C PHE A 514 -0.62 7.17 -13.22
N TYR A 515 -1.75 7.86 -13.35
CA TYR A 515 -2.42 8.05 -14.64
C TYR A 515 -1.67 9.11 -15.45
N THR A 516 -1.08 8.71 -16.58
CA THR A 516 -0.51 9.63 -17.57
C THR A 516 -1.59 10.17 -18.51
N CYS A 517 -2.73 9.49 -18.60
CA CYS A 517 -3.93 9.90 -19.30
C CYS A 517 -5.18 9.31 -18.60
N ASN A 518 -6.24 10.11 -18.43
CA ASN A 518 -7.55 9.64 -17.94
C ASN A 518 -8.69 10.46 -18.58
N GLY A 519 -9.04 10.12 -19.81
CA GLY A 519 -9.83 10.93 -20.72
C GLY A 519 -9.02 12.08 -21.34
N PRO A 520 -9.53 12.71 -22.42
CA PRO A 520 -8.81 13.71 -23.20
C PRO A 520 -8.55 15.02 -22.44
N ASP A 521 -9.33 15.30 -21.39
CA ASP A 521 -9.16 16.49 -20.54
C ASP A 521 -8.07 16.30 -19.46
N ASN A 522 -7.57 15.08 -19.24
CA ASN A 522 -6.58 14.76 -18.20
C ASN A 522 -5.36 14.03 -18.78
N ILE A 523 -4.68 14.66 -19.74
CA ILE A 523 -3.40 14.18 -20.28
C ILE A 523 -2.26 14.92 -19.58
N VAL A 524 -1.27 14.19 -19.05
CA VAL A 524 -0.11 14.79 -18.38
C VAL A 524 0.85 15.39 -19.43
N THR A 525 0.80 16.70 -19.60
CA THR A 525 1.66 17.48 -20.52
C THR A 525 2.61 18.44 -19.81
N ASP A 526 2.72 18.34 -18.48
CA ASP A 526 3.65 19.08 -17.64
C ASP A 526 4.32 18.09 -16.66
N TRP A 527 5.57 18.35 -16.29
CA TRP A 527 6.29 17.58 -15.27
C TRP A 527 5.49 17.51 -13.97
N THR A 528 5.06 16.31 -13.60
CA THR A 528 4.14 16.08 -12.47
C THR A 528 4.76 15.13 -11.44
N LYS A 529 4.77 15.52 -10.17
CA LYS A 529 5.33 14.72 -9.08
C LYS A 529 4.48 13.47 -8.82
N TRP A 530 5.14 12.31 -8.75
CA TRP A 530 4.55 11.04 -8.31
C TRP A 530 5.21 10.58 -7.01
N ASP A 531 4.41 10.46 -5.94
CA ASP A 531 4.84 9.90 -4.66
C ASP A 531 4.93 8.37 -4.74
N LEU A 532 6.10 7.82 -4.41
CA LEU A 532 6.36 6.38 -4.32
C LEU A 532 6.62 5.91 -2.89
N SER A 533 6.58 6.81 -1.90
CA SER A 533 6.94 6.48 -0.52
C SER A 533 5.99 5.49 0.16
N SER A 534 4.78 5.32 -0.38
CA SER A 534 3.82 4.28 -0.01
C SER A 534 4.31 2.85 -0.28
N LEU A 535 5.30 2.64 -1.16
CA LEU A 535 5.94 1.34 -1.38
C LEU A 535 6.84 0.92 -0.20
N GLY A 536 7.15 1.83 0.73
CA GLY A 536 8.07 1.58 1.84
C GLY A 536 9.52 1.41 1.39
N LYS A 537 10.29 0.58 2.11
CA LYS A 537 11.67 0.25 1.75
C LYS A 537 11.67 -0.87 0.71
N VAL A 538 12.20 -0.59 -0.47
CA VAL A 538 12.29 -1.50 -1.62
C VAL A 538 13.75 -1.72 -2.01
N ALA A 539 14.06 -2.92 -2.53
CA ALA A 539 15.33 -3.22 -3.20
C ALA A 539 15.25 -2.90 -4.71
N LYS A 540 14.06 -3.06 -5.29
CA LYS A 540 13.76 -2.87 -6.71
C LYS A 540 12.33 -2.34 -6.90
N VAL A 541 12.14 -1.47 -7.88
CA VAL A 541 10.82 -1.07 -8.42
C VAL A 541 10.78 -1.38 -9.90
N GLU A 542 9.86 -2.26 -10.32
CA GLU A 542 9.53 -2.49 -11.73
C GLU A 542 8.44 -1.51 -12.18
N PHE A 543 8.49 -1.08 -13.43
CA PHE A 543 7.49 -0.20 -14.03
C PHE A 543 6.75 -0.95 -15.14
N ASN A 544 5.42 -1.00 -15.06
CA ASN A 544 4.55 -1.46 -16.15
C ASN A 544 3.66 -0.31 -16.64
N ILE A 545 3.31 -0.33 -17.93
CA ILE A 545 2.33 0.61 -18.50
C ILE A 545 1.09 -0.20 -18.88
N LEU A 546 -0.07 0.28 -18.44
CA LEU A 546 -1.38 -0.32 -18.71
C LEU A 546 -2.31 0.75 -19.27
N GLY A 547 -3.30 0.33 -20.07
CA GLY A 547 -4.36 1.22 -20.54
C GLY A 547 -5.58 0.48 -21.07
N SER A 548 -6.62 1.25 -21.41
CA SER A 548 -7.89 0.75 -21.97
C SER A 548 -7.82 0.36 -23.45
N SER A 549 -6.84 0.88 -24.18
CA SER A 549 -6.71 0.79 -25.64
C SER A 549 -6.13 -0.55 -26.11
N ASP A 550 -6.86 -1.26 -26.98
CA ASP A 550 -6.40 -2.48 -27.66
C ASP A 550 -6.72 -2.40 -29.16
N ASN A 551 -5.82 -2.87 -30.03
CA ASN A 551 -5.99 -2.88 -31.49
C ASN A 551 -6.27 -4.27 -32.09
N GLY A 552 -6.53 -5.27 -31.25
CA GLY A 552 -6.68 -6.68 -31.60
C GLY A 552 -5.41 -7.52 -31.40
N TYR A 553 -4.30 -6.87 -31.00
CA TYR A 553 -3.02 -7.52 -30.69
C TYR A 553 -2.50 -7.20 -29.28
N GLY A 554 -3.33 -6.59 -28.42
CA GLY A 554 -2.92 -6.11 -27.10
C GLY A 554 -2.88 -4.59 -27.01
N PHE A 555 -2.25 -4.11 -25.93
CA PHE A 555 -2.15 -2.69 -25.61
C PHE A 555 -1.53 -1.89 -26.77
N SER A 556 -2.28 -0.91 -27.28
CA SER A 556 -1.96 -0.27 -28.56
C SER A 556 -1.35 1.13 -28.48
N GLN A 557 -1.51 1.84 -27.36
CA GLN A 557 -0.92 3.16 -27.14
C GLN A 557 0.61 3.06 -26.91
N PRO A 558 1.39 4.13 -27.15
CA PRO A 558 2.83 4.12 -26.91
C PRO A 558 3.17 3.85 -25.44
N ALA A 559 3.85 2.73 -25.18
CA ALA A 559 4.35 2.35 -23.87
C ALA A 559 5.63 3.12 -23.48
N TYR A 560 5.58 4.46 -23.51
CA TYR A 560 6.68 5.36 -23.20
C TYR A 560 6.27 6.42 -22.19
N PHE A 561 7.16 6.74 -21.25
CA PHE A 561 7.07 7.95 -20.42
C PHE A 561 8.47 8.50 -20.12
N ALA A 562 8.56 9.79 -19.85
CA ALA A 562 9.77 10.43 -19.35
C ALA A 562 9.70 10.60 -17.83
N TYR A 563 10.84 10.49 -17.16
CA TYR A 563 11.00 10.78 -15.75
C TYR A 563 12.29 11.52 -15.42
N ASP A 564 12.26 12.25 -14.32
CA ASP A 564 13.36 13.07 -13.83
C ASP A 564 13.29 13.24 -12.29
N ASP A 565 14.35 13.80 -11.69
CA ASP A 565 14.44 14.14 -10.26
C ASP A 565 14.02 12.99 -9.32
N VAL A 566 14.63 11.80 -9.47
CA VAL A 566 14.27 10.63 -8.64
C VAL A 566 14.87 10.78 -7.23
N ALA A 567 14.01 11.00 -6.24
CA ALA A 567 14.37 11.25 -4.86
C ALA A 567 14.39 9.97 -4.02
N VAL A 568 15.46 9.75 -3.26
CA VAL A 568 15.66 8.58 -2.38
C VAL A 568 15.92 9.01 -0.94
N ARG A 569 15.23 8.39 0.02
CA ARG A 569 15.49 8.56 1.46
C ARG A 569 16.69 7.69 1.88
N LEU A 570 17.63 8.31 2.59
CA LEU A 570 18.91 7.74 3.03
C LEU A 570 19.11 7.88 4.53
#